data_AF-A0A2K3DK95-F1
#
_entry.id   AF-A0A2K3DK95-F1
#
_cell.length_a   1.000
_cell.length_b   1.000
_cell.length_c   1.000
_cell.angle_alpha   90.00
_cell.angle_beta   90.00
_cell.angle_gamma   90.00
#
_symmetry.space_group_name_H-M   'P 1'
#
loop_
_entity.id
_entity.type
_entity.pdbx_description
1 polymer ?
#
loop_
_entity_poly.entity_id
_entity_poly.type
_entity_poly.pdbx_seq_one_letter_code
_entity_poly.pdbx_strand_id
1 'polypeptide(L)'
;MELPFEGIPTVPPRKDRAHMVFFCGGCRYRVTAAPAWSVGRVKQALWAGGISRSNKPPERRATPGLQRWEDLALIYAGQVLDDNDKPMAEYHVPPGCQCLIAIERAKLESGKPDPDSAYWN
;
A
#
# COMPACT_ATOMS: atom_id res chain seq x y z
N MET A 1 -17.00 -2.69 19.28
CA MET A 1 -16.00 -3.38 18.43
C MET A 1 -14.73 -3.42 19.24
N GLU A 2 -14.34 -4.58 19.76
CA GLU A 2 -13.00 -4.77 20.34
C GLU A 2 -11.98 -4.48 19.24
N LEU A 3 -11.02 -3.61 19.53
CA LEU A 3 -10.07 -3.15 18.54
C LEU A 3 -8.91 -4.13 18.49
N PRO A 4 -8.51 -4.63 17.31
CA PRO A 4 -7.60 -5.78 17.17
C PRO A 4 -6.17 -5.57 17.71
N PHE A 5 -5.86 -4.38 18.24
CA PHE A 5 -4.53 -4.02 18.75
C PHE A 5 -4.52 -3.69 20.23
N GLU A 6 -5.69 -3.52 20.85
CA GLU A 6 -5.77 -3.24 22.29
C GLU A 6 -5.59 -4.55 23.05
N GLY A 7 -4.63 -4.58 23.98
CA GLY A 7 -4.34 -5.77 24.80
C GLY A 7 -3.20 -6.66 24.30
N ILE A 8 -2.56 -6.38 23.16
CA ILE A 8 -1.32 -7.07 22.77
C ILE A 8 -0.18 -6.56 23.66
N PRO A 9 0.53 -7.45 24.39
CA PRO A 9 1.67 -7.05 25.21
C PRO A 9 2.68 -6.25 24.39
N THR A 10 3.21 -5.17 24.99
CA THR A 10 4.23 -4.25 24.41
C THR A 10 3.80 -3.42 23.20
N VAL A 11 2.57 -3.58 22.69
CA VAL A 11 2.02 -2.72 21.63
C VAL A 11 1.20 -1.60 22.26
N PRO A 12 1.63 -0.33 22.17
CA PRO A 12 0.86 0.77 22.72
C PRO A 12 -0.46 0.95 21.96
N PRO A 13 -1.53 1.40 22.64
CA PRO A 13 -2.79 1.75 21.98
C PRO A 13 -2.57 2.77 20.86
N ARG A 14 -3.21 2.53 19.71
CA ARG A 14 -3.09 3.42 18.56
C ARG A 14 -3.86 4.72 18.79
N LYS A 15 -3.13 5.83 18.79
CA LYS A 15 -3.67 7.21 18.88
C LYS A 15 -4.11 7.76 17.53
N ASP A 16 -3.35 7.46 16.47
CA ASP A 16 -3.67 7.91 15.11
C ASP A 16 -4.46 6.83 14.36
N ARG A 17 -5.73 7.14 14.11
CA ARG A 17 -6.66 6.29 13.35
C ARG A 17 -7.09 6.91 12.02
N ALA A 18 -6.69 8.17 11.79
CA ALA A 18 -7.06 8.92 10.60
C ALA A 18 -6.14 8.61 9.43
N HIS A 19 -4.93 8.13 9.69
CA HIS A 19 -3.92 7.90 8.65
C HIS A 19 -3.58 6.43 8.48
N MET A 20 -3.64 5.98 7.24
CA MET A 20 -3.06 4.71 6.81
C MET A 20 -1.64 4.92 6.31
N VAL A 21 -0.79 3.92 6.49
CA VAL A 21 0.60 3.94 6.00
C VAL A 21 0.85 2.82 5.01
N PHE A 22 1.45 3.21 3.89
CA PHE A 22 1.81 2.36 2.76
C PHE A 22 3.32 2.38 2.55
N PHE A 23 3.92 1.21 2.36
CA PHE A 23 5.31 1.06 1.94
C PHE A 23 5.39 0.86 0.43
N CYS A 24 6.22 1.65 -0.26
CA CYS A 24 6.46 1.55 -1.69
C CYS A 24 7.90 1.93 -2.02
N GLY A 25 8.64 1.02 -2.66
CA GLY A 25 10.02 1.29 -3.12
C GLY A 25 10.99 1.71 -2.00
N GLY A 26 10.83 1.18 -0.78
CA GLY A 26 11.64 1.57 0.39
C GLY A 26 11.19 2.86 1.08
N CYS A 27 10.25 3.61 0.49
CA CYS A 27 9.66 4.79 1.09
C CYS A 27 8.38 4.47 1.87
N ARG A 28 8.09 5.28 2.89
CA ARG A 28 6.87 5.22 3.69
C ARG A 28 5.96 6.41 3.33
N TYR A 29 4.76 6.10 2.86
CA TYR A 29 3.73 7.07 2.51
C TYR A 29 2.62 7.04 3.54
N ARG A 30 2.15 8.22 3.95
CA ARG A 30 1.06 8.39 4.93
C ARG A 30 -0.08 9.14 4.26
N VAL A 31 -1.28 8.57 4.34
CA VAL A 31 -2.48 9.13 3.72
C VAL A 31 -3.62 9.14 4.71
N THR A 32 -4.34 10.26 4.78
CA THR A 32 -5.61 10.34 5.50
C THR A 32 -6.65 9.52 4.76
N ALA A 33 -7.09 8.42 5.35
CA ALA A 33 -8.03 7.48 4.75
C ALA A 33 -8.83 6.75 5.83
N ALA A 34 -10.04 6.31 5.49
CA ALA A 34 -10.90 5.53 6.35
C ALA A 34 -11.18 4.15 5.74
N PRO A 35 -11.43 3.10 6.54
CA PRO A 35 -11.79 1.78 6.01
C PRO A 35 -13.02 1.78 5.08
N ALA A 36 -13.93 2.75 5.23
CA ALA A 36 -15.09 2.91 4.35
C ALA A 36 -14.75 3.49 2.97
N TRP A 37 -13.54 3.99 2.74
CA TRP A 37 -13.13 4.45 1.42
C TRP A 37 -12.91 3.27 0.48
N SER A 38 -13.25 3.46 -0.80
CA SER A 38 -12.90 2.51 -1.83
C SER A 38 -11.39 2.46 -2.08
N VAL A 39 -10.90 1.31 -2.53
CA VAL A 39 -9.49 1.10 -2.89
C VAL A 39 -9.02 2.15 -3.90
N GLY A 40 -9.82 2.45 -4.92
CA GLY A 40 -9.51 3.43 -5.96
C GLY A 40 -9.31 4.83 -5.40
N ARG A 41 -10.18 5.26 -4.46
CA ARG A 41 -10.04 6.55 -3.78
C ARG A 41 -8.73 6.64 -2.99
N VAL A 42 -8.33 5.55 -2.33
CA VAL A 42 -7.05 5.50 -1.60
C VAL A 42 -5.86 5.56 -2.56
N LYS A 43 -5.89 4.85 -3.69
CA LYS A 43 -4.86 4.92 -4.74
C LYS A 43 -4.71 6.34 -5.29
N GLN A 44 -5.82 7.02 -5.57
CA GLN A 44 -5.82 8.43 -6.01
C GLN A 44 -5.22 9.36 -4.95
N ALA A 45 -5.53 9.16 -3.67
CA ALA A 45 -4.96 9.96 -2.59
C ALA A 45 -3.43 9.74 -2.44
N LEU A 46 -2.96 8.49 -2.58
CA LEU A 46 -1.52 8.17 -2.63
C LEU A 46 -0.84 8.84 -3.83
N TRP A 47 -1.50 8.82 -4.99
CA TRP A 47 -1.02 9.46 -6.20
C TRP A 47 -0.85 10.97 -6.02
N ALA A 48 -1.89 11.65 -5.52
CA ALA A 48 -1.85 13.07 -5.19
C ALA A 48 -0.76 13.39 -4.13
N GLY A 49 -0.52 12.45 -3.21
CA GLY A 49 0.55 12.52 -2.21
C GLY A 49 1.96 12.29 -2.77
N GLY A 50 2.12 12.06 -4.08
CA GLY A 50 3.43 11.96 -4.74
C GLY A 50 4.07 10.57 -4.67
N ILE A 51 3.28 9.50 -4.51
CA ILE A 51 3.82 8.13 -4.53
C ILE A 51 4.53 7.77 -5.84
N SER A 52 4.22 8.45 -6.95
CA SER A 52 4.89 8.28 -8.25
C SER A 52 6.40 8.57 -8.19
N ARG A 53 6.87 9.32 -7.19
CA ARG A 53 8.29 9.59 -6.93
C ARG A 53 9.05 8.35 -6.43
N SER A 54 8.36 7.26 -6.06
CA SER A 54 8.98 5.98 -5.71
C SER A 54 9.55 5.24 -6.92
N ASN A 55 9.25 5.67 -8.13
CA ASN A 55 9.86 5.11 -9.32
C ASN A 55 11.39 5.27 -9.29
N LYS A 56 12.14 4.19 -9.60
CA LYS A 56 13.57 4.26 -9.92
C LYS A 56 13.80 5.21 -11.12
N PRO A 57 15.01 5.69 -11.41
CA PRO A 57 15.28 6.38 -12.69
C PRO A 57 14.97 5.47 -13.90
N PRO A 58 14.48 5.98 -15.05
CA PRO A 58 14.07 5.17 -16.21
C PRO A 58 15.12 4.15 -16.66
N GLU A 59 16.40 4.53 -16.65
CA GLU A 59 17.54 3.70 -17.01
C GLU A 59 17.82 2.53 -16.06
N ARG A 60 17.15 2.50 -14.89
CA ARG A 60 17.25 1.46 -13.86
C ARG A 60 15.95 0.69 -13.64
N ARG A 61 14.92 0.90 -14.48
CA ARG A 61 13.64 0.18 -14.35
C ARG A 61 13.60 -1.03 -15.28
N ALA A 62 13.11 -2.15 -14.76
CA ALA A 62 12.74 -3.32 -15.55
C ALA A 62 11.28 -3.26 -16.06
N THR A 63 10.50 -2.30 -15.56
CA THR A 63 9.08 -2.07 -15.84
C THR A 63 8.86 -0.61 -16.24
N PRO A 64 7.69 -0.22 -16.79
CA PRO A 64 7.40 1.18 -17.07
C PRO A 64 7.50 2.09 -15.83
N GLY A 65 7.29 1.55 -14.63
CA GLY A 65 7.10 2.31 -13.41
C GLY A 65 5.64 2.78 -13.30
N LEU A 66 5.32 3.37 -12.15
CA LEU A 66 4.03 3.99 -11.88
C LEU A 66 3.81 5.22 -12.79
N GLN A 67 2.90 5.14 -13.77
CA GLN A 67 2.55 6.23 -14.69
C GLN A 67 1.27 6.95 -14.28
N ARG A 68 0.35 6.22 -13.63
CA ARG A 68 -0.94 6.71 -13.11
C ARG A 68 -1.34 5.96 -11.84
N TRP A 69 -2.38 6.43 -11.16
CA TRP A 69 -2.82 5.82 -9.90
C TRP A 69 -3.31 4.39 -10.07
N GLU A 70 -3.83 4.03 -11.25
CA GLU A 70 -4.30 2.69 -11.59
C GLU A 70 -3.17 1.66 -11.59
N ASP A 71 -1.94 2.10 -11.84
CA ASP A 71 -0.76 1.21 -11.84
C ASP A 71 -0.37 0.78 -10.44
N LEU A 72 -1.00 1.33 -9.39
CA LEU A 72 -0.84 0.87 -8.02
C LEU A 72 -1.65 -0.40 -7.78
N ALA A 73 -0.98 -1.42 -7.26
CA ALA A 73 -1.57 -2.51 -6.52
C ALA A 73 -1.36 -2.27 -5.02
N LEU A 74 -2.44 -2.37 -4.24
CA LEU A 74 -2.36 -2.30 -2.77
C LEU A 74 -2.44 -3.73 -2.23
N ILE A 75 -1.68 -4.01 -1.17
CA ILE A 75 -1.65 -5.34 -0.54
C ILE A 75 -1.80 -5.17 0.98
N TYR A 76 -2.66 -5.98 1.56
CA TYR A 76 -2.83 -6.10 3.01
C TYR A 76 -2.91 -7.58 3.40
N ALA A 77 -2.17 -7.99 4.44
CA ALA A 77 -2.18 -9.37 4.93
C ALA A 77 -1.96 -10.44 3.82
N GLY A 78 -1.15 -10.12 2.81
CA GLY A 78 -0.88 -11.01 1.66
C GLY A 78 -1.96 -11.00 0.58
N GLN A 79 -3.10 -10.35 0.80
CA GLN A 79 -4.17 -10.21 -0.18
C GLN A 79 -3.97 -8.95 -1.05
N VAL A 80 -4.13 -9.09 -2.37
CA VAL A 80 -4.19 -7.95 -3.30
C VAL A 80 -5.57 -7.32 -3.25
N LEU A 81 -5.63 -6.00 -3.15
CA LEU A 81 -6.85 -5.20 -3.18
C LEU A 81 -7.10 -4.80 -4.64
N ASP A 82 -7.76 -5.68 -5.39
CA ASP A 82 -7.89 -5.66 -6.85
C ASP A 82 -9.12 -4.89 -7.33
N ASP A 83 -10.23 -4.96 -6.61
CA ASP A 83 -11.43 -4.18 -6.87
C ASP A 83 -11.28 -2.73 -6.36
N ASN A 84 -11.33 -1.76 -7.28
CA ASN A 84 -11.17 -0.34 -6.99
C ASN A 84 -12.41 0.30 -6.34
N ASP A 85 -13.60 -0.28 -6.51
CA ASP A 85 -14.86 0.25 -5.97
C ASP A 85 -15.14 -0.34 -4.59
N LYS A 86 -14.60 -1.52 -4.31
CA LYS A 86 -14.71 -2.19 -3.01
C LYS A 86 -14.06 -1.35 -1.87
N PRO A 87 -14.75 -1.17 -0.73
CA PRO A 87 -14.20 -0.54 0.47
C PRO A 87 -13.01 -1.30 1.07
N MET A 88 -12.04 -0.58 1.62
CA MET A 88 -10.89 -1.16 2.33
C MET A 88 -11.32 -2.08 3.50
N ALA A 89 -12.44 -1.77 4.17
CA ALA A 89 -13.00 -2.55 5.27
C ALA A 89 -13.43 -3.96 4.85
N GLU A 90 -13.85 -4.15 3.61
CA GLU A 90 -14.23 -5.47 3.09
C GLU A 90 -13.01 -6.37 2.80
N TYR A 91 -11.81 -5.78 2.78
CA TYR A 91 -10.53 -6.49 2.85
C TYR A 91 -9.99 -6.59 4.29
N HIS A 92 -10.86 -6.31 5.28
CA HIS A 92 -10.52 -6.30 6.70
C HIS A 92 -9.41 -5.31 7.09
N VAL A 93 -9.17 -4.27 6.28
CA VAL A 93 -8.17 -3.24 6.61
C VAL A 93 -8.69 -2.40 7.79
N PRO A 94 -7.99 -2.39 8.95
CA PRO A 94 -8.43 -1.67 10.11
C PRO A 94 -8.16 -0.16 9.99
N PRO A 95 -8.88 0.69 10.75
CA PRO A 95 -8.60 2.11 10.79
C PRO A 95 -7.17 2.36 11.31
N GLY A 96 -6.47 3.31 10.70
CA GLY A 96 -5.09 3.63 11.07
C GLY A 96 -4.07 2.52 10.78
N CYS A 97 -4.36 1.59 9.86
CA CYS A 97 -3.44 0.50 9.51
C CYS A 97 -2.07 1.04 9.08
N GLN A 98 -0.99 0.46 9.63
CA GLN A 98 0.38 0.96 9.40
C GLN A 98 1.25 0.04 8.52
N CYS A 99 0.67 -1.06 8.05
CA CYS A 99 1.42 -2.18 7.47
C CYS A 99 0.90 -2.52 6.06
N LEU A 100 0.45 -1.52 5.30
CA LEU A 100 0.00 -1.74 3.91
C LEU A 100 1.19 -1.64 2.96
N ILE A 101 1.12 -2.38 1.87
CA ILE A 101 2.08 -2.31 0.77
C ILE A 101 1.40 -1.65 -0.42
N ALA A 102 2.13 -0.77 -1.10
CA ALA A 102 1.79 -0.27 -2.42
C ALA A 102 2.93 -0.63 -3.37
N ILE A 103 2.60 -1.21 -4.52
CA ILE A 103 3.57 -1.66 -5.51
C ILE A 103 3.03 -1.40 -6.91
N GLU A 104 3.92 -1.21 -7.87
CA GLU A 104 3.56 -1.20 -9.28
C GLU A 104 2.98 -2.56 -9.71
N ARG A 105 1.78 -2.54 -10.31
CA ARG A 105 1.07 -3.73 -10.78
C ARG A 105 1.88 -4.55 -11.77
N ALA A 106 2.57 -3.90 -12.70
CA ALA A 106 3.40 -4.58 -13.69
C ALA A 106 4.50 -5.44 -13.06
N LYS A 107 4.97 -5.11 -11.84
CA LYS A 107 5.94 -5.95 -11.10
C LYS A 107 5.30 -7.21 -10.52
N LEU A 108 4.02 -7.17 -10.17
CA LEU A 108 3.29 -8.35 -9.72
C LEU A 108 2.96 -9.26 -10.92
N GLU A 109 2.53 -8.67 -12.02
CA GLU A 109 2.13 -9.38 -13.23
C GLU A 109 3.30 -9.97 -14.01
N SER A 110 4.52 -9.42 -13.86
CA SER A 110 5.70 -9.93 -14.56
C SER A 110 6.03 -11.38 -14.17
N GLY A 111 5.63 -11.82 -12.97
CA GLY A 111 6.00 -13.11 -12.37
C GLY A 111 7.51 -13.29 -12.17
N LYS A 112 8.31 -12.24 -12.42
CA LYS A 112 9.77 -12.25 -12.34
C LYS A 112 10.19 -11.30 -11.24
N PRO A 113 10.83 -11.79 -10.16
CA PRO A 113 11.35 -10.90 -9.13
C PRO A 113 12.35 -9.91 -9.74
N ASP A 114 12.36 -8.67 -9.25
CA ASP A 114 13.39 -7.69 -9.61
C ASP A 114 14.76 -8.32 -9.21
N PRO A 115 15.76 -8.40 -10.11
CA PRO A 115 17.07 -8.97 -9.79
C PRO A 115 17.74 -8.36 -8.55
N ASP A 116 17.40 -7.11 -8.22
CA ASP A 116 17.86 -6.40 -7.02
C ASP A 116 16.98 -6.65 -5.78
N SER A 117 16.00 -7.57 -5.85
CA SER A 117 15.17 -7.98 -4.71
C SER A 117 16.02 -8.80 -3.75
N ALA A 118 16.84 -8.11 -2.97
CA ALA A 118 17.89 -8.61 -2.08
C ALA A 118 17.44 -9.61 -0.98
N TYR A 119 16.22 -10.14 -1.01
CA TYR A 119 15.78 -11.19 -0.11
C TYR A 119 16.14 -12.61 -0.60
N TRP A 120 16.60 -12.77 -1.85
CA TRP A 120 16.94 -14.08 -2.44
C TRP A 120 18.32 -14.16 -3.13
N ASN A 121 19.18 -13.14 -2.97
CA ASN A 121 20.59 -13.19 -3.39
C ASN A 121 21.51 -13.28 -2.17
#